data_AF-A0A840P1D9-F1
#
_entry.id   AF-A0A840P1D9-F1
#
_cell.length_a   1.000
_cell.length_b   1.000
_cell.length_c   1.000
_cell.angle_alpha   90.00
_cell.angle_beta   90.00
_cell.angle_gamma   90.00
#
_symmetry.space_group_name_H-M   'P 1'
#
loop_
_entity.id
_entity.type
_entity.pdbx_description
1 polymer ?
#
loop_
_entity_poly.entity_id
_entity_poly.type
_entity_poly.pdbx_seq_one_letter_code
_entity_poly.pdbx_strand_id
1 'polypeptide(L)' 'MNSFFDRFLSVELPPVVRMACSRPSLLPERALNAREVVRYWSRDRAALLICEQRRGAAVKAILGKREGTFK' A
#
# COMPACT_ATOMS: atom_id res chain seq x y z
N MET A 1 -31.55 -21.55 -3.37
CA MET A 1 -30.21 -21.44 -3.98
C MET A 1 -29.67 -20.07 -3.60
N ASN A 2 -28.72 -20.05 -2.66
CA ASN A 2 -28.36 -18.86 -1.88
C ASN A 2 -27.75 -17.76 -2.76
N SER A 3 -28.17 -16.52 -2.52
CA SER A 3 -27.76 -15.29 -3.21
C SER A 3 -26.29 -14.91 -2.94
N PHE A 4 -25.37 -15.77 -3.36
CA PHE A 4 -23.92 -15.61 -3.18
C PHE A 4 -23.27 -14.65 -4.18
N PHE A 5 -24.04 -14.10 -5.13
CA PHE A 5 -23.55 -12.99 -5.96
C PHE A 5 -23.73 -11.70 -5.17
N ASP A 6 -22.77 -11.54 -4.27
CA ASP A 6 -22.40 -10.33 -3.57
C ASP A 6 -22.97 -9.08 -4.23
N ARG A 7 -23.85 -8.40 -3.48
CA ARG A 7 -24.02 -6.97 -3.55
C ARG A 7 -22.62 -6.36 -3.69
N PHE A 8 -22.26 -5.92 -4.90
CA PHE A 8 -21.07 -5.11 -5.13
C PHE A 8 -21.20 -3.90 -4.19
N LEU A 9 -20.57 -3.98 -3.03
CA LEU A 9 -20.46 -2.86 -2.13
C LEU A 9 -19.61 -1.85 -2.89
N SER A 10 -20.27 -0.83 -3.45
CA SER A 10 -19.62 0.34 -4.01
C SER A 10 -18.98 1.10 -2.85
N VAL A 11 -17.84 0.61 -2.37
CA VAL A 11 -17.04 1.29 -1.35
C VAL A 11 -16.30 2.41 -2.07
N GLU A 12 -16.63 3.64 -1.69
CA GLU A 12 -15.87 4.79 -2.14
C GLU A 12 -14.45 4.72 -1.56
N LEU A 13 -13.49 4.41 -2.43
CA LEU A 13 -12.08 4.31 -2.06
C LEU A 13 -11.45 5.71 -2.00
N PRO A 14 -10.68 6.03 -0.93
CA PRO A 14 -9.86 7.23 -0.91
C PRO A 14 -8.89 7.26 -2.10
N PRO A 15 -8.62 8.43 -2.70
CA PRO A 15 -7.76 8.54 -3.89
C PRO A 15 -6.34 8.00 -3.66
N VAL A 16 -5.85 8.06 -2.42
CA VAL A 16 -4.52 7.54 -2.03
C VAL A 16 -4.34 6.04 -2.31
N VAL A 17 -5.44 5.26 -2.37
CA VAL A 17 -5.41 3.82 -2.69
C VAL A 17 -4.99 3.57 -4.14
N ARG A 18 -5.23 4.52 -5.03
CA ARG A 18 -4.91 4.37 -6.47
C ARG A 18 -3.46 4.69 -6.79
N MET A 19 -2.73 5.38 -5.91
CA MET A 19 -1.33 5.70 -6.19
C MET A 19 -0.44 4.49 -5.87
N ALA A 20 0.32 4.04 -6.86
CA ALA A 20 1.23 2.91 -6.72
C ALA A 20 2.31 3.17 -5.65
N CYS A 21 2.88 2.08 -5.10
CA CYS A 21 4.14 2.16 -4.36
C CYS A 21 5.29 2.50 -5.31
N SER A 22 6.36 3.09 -4.78
CA SER A 22 7.60 3.27 -5.53
C SER A 22 8.15 1.91 -5.97
N ARG A 23 8.65 1.85 -7.20
CA ARG A 23 9.35 0.66 -7.69
C ARG A 23 10.72 0.53 -6.98
N PRO A 24 11.20 -0.70 -6.78
CA PRO A 24 12.55 -0.93 -6.28
C PRO A 24 13.60 -0.24 -7.16
N SER A 25 14.73 0.10 -6.54
CA SER A 25 15.85 0.70 -7.25
C SER A 25 16.46 -0.31 -8.23
N LEU A 26 16.76 0.13 -9.46
CA LEU A 26 17.53 -0.69 -10.39
C LEU A 26 18.96 -0.86 -9.86
N LEU A 27 19.42 -2.10 -9.80
CA LEU A 27 20.75 -2.44 -9.32
C LEU A 27 21.72 -2.56 -10.50
N PRO A 28 23.00 -2.18 -10.33
CA PRO A 28 24.05 -2.48 -11.28
C PRO A 28 24.15 -3.98 -11.59
N GLU A 29 24.50 -4.33 -12.83
CA GLU A 29 24.80 -5.71 -13.25
C GLU A 29 26.19 -6.16 -12.80
N ARG A 30 26.47 -6.01 -11.50
CA ARG A 30 27.69 -6.49 -10.84
C ARG A 30 27.43 -6.75 -9.36
N ALA A 31 28.35 -7.45 -8.71
CA ALA A 31 28.31 -7.60 -7.27
C ALA A 31 28.35 -6.23 -6.57
N LEU A 32 27.53 -6.09 -5.53
CA LEU A 32 27.48 -4.92 -4.68
C LEU A 32 28.41 -5.10 -3.49
N ASN A 33 29.12 -4.04 -3.12
CA ASN A 33 29.81 -4.03 -1.83
C ASN A 33 28.83 -3.70 -0.69
N ALA A 34 29.26 -3.90 0.56
CA ALA A 34 28.41 -3.71 1.73
C ALA A 34 27.78 -2.30 1.83
N ARG A 35 28.52 -1.25 1.46
CA ARG A 35 28.00 0.14 1.50
C ARG A 35 26.90 0.35 0.47
N GLU A 36 27.05 -0.24 -0.71
CA GLU A 36 26.06 -0.17 -1.77
C GLU A 36 24.78 -0.93 -1.39
N VAL A 37 24.92 -2.14 -0.83
CA VAL A 37 23.78 -2.91 -0.33
C VAL A 37 22.99 -2.08 0.68
N VAL A 38 23.67 -1.53 1.70
CA VAL A 38 23.02 -0.69 2.72
C VAL A 38 22.31 0.50 2.07
N ARG A 39 22.95 1.17 1.10
CA ARG A 39 22.37 2.34 0.43
C ARG A 39 21.11 1.99 -0.37
N TYR A 40 21.17 1.00 -1.27
CA TYR A 40 20.03 0.62 -2.10
C TYR A 40 18.89 0.05 -1.26
N TRP A 41 19.22 -0.85 -0.33
CA TRP A 41 18.23 -1.44 0.56
C TRP A 41 17.54 -0.40 1.45
N SER A 42 18.30 0.51 2.06
CA SER A 42 17.71 1.51 2.97
C SER A 42 16.74 2.44 2.23
N ARG A 43 17.05 2.79 0.98
CA ARG A 43 16.16 3.59 0.12
C ARG A 43 14.87 2.85 -0.17
N ASP A 44 14.95 1.61 -0.62
CA ASP A 44 13.76 0.82 -0.99
C ASP A 44 12.92 0.48 0.24
N ARG A 45 13.56 0.16 1.38
CA ARG A 45 12.89 -0.06 2.67
C ARG A 45 12.12 1.17 3.11
N ALA A 46 12.71 2.37 3.02
CA ALA A 46 12.01 3.61 3.38
C ALA A 46 10.77 3.82 2.50
N ALA A 47 10.87 3.55 1.20
CA ALA A 47 9.74 3.65 0.28
C ALA A 47 8.62 2.65 0.61
N LEU A 48 8.97 1.41 1.01
CA LEU A 48 8.00 0.41 1.45
C LEU A 48 7.26 0.84 2.72
N LEU A 49 7.97 1.37 3.72
CA LEU A 49 7.36 1.85 4.96
C LEU A 49 6.37 2.99 4.71
N ILE A 50 6.72 3.93 3.83
CA ILE A 50 5.82 5.02 3.43
C ILE A 50 4.58 4.48 2.69
N CYS A 51 4.76 3.50 1.81
CA CYS A 51 3.63 2.90 1.11
C CYS A 51 2.68 2.19 2.09
N GLU A 52 3.23 1.48 3.07
CA GLU A 52 2.43 0.81 4.09
C GLU A 52 1.69 1.79 4.99
N GLN A 53 2.32 2.91 5.37
CA GLN A 53 1.66 3.98 6.11
C GLN A 53 0.44 4.52 5.34
N ARG A 54 0.59 4.75 4.03
CA ARG A 54 -0.50 5.18 3.15
C ARG A 54 -1.63 4.15 3.07
N ARG A 55 -1.27 2.85 2.93
CA ARG A 55 -2.24 1.75 2.91
C ARG A 55 -3.01 1.66 4.22
N GLY A 56 -2.32 1.71 5.35
CA GLY A 56 -2.92 1.66 6.69
C GLY A 56 -3.88 2.83 6.93
N ALA A 57 -3.50 4.04 6.53
CA ALA A 57 -4.38 5.21 6.61
C ALA A 57 -5.66 5.04 5.78
N ALA A 58 -5.55 4.49 4.56
CA ALA A 58 -6.72 4.23 3.72
C ALA A 58 -7.66 3.17 4.31
N VAL A 59 -7.11 2.08 4.86
CA VAL A 59 -7.90 1.05 5.54
C VAL A 59 -8.64 1.64 6.74
N LYS A 60 -7.96 2.43 7.58
CA LYS A 60 -8.59 3.11 8.72
C LYS A 60 -9.73 4.02 8.28
N ALA A 61 -9.56 4.77 7.19
CA ALA A 61 -10.61 5.63 6.66
C ALA A 61 -11.83 4.84 6.17
N ILE A 62 -11.62 3.71 5.49
CA ILE A 62 -12.71 2.84 5.02
C ILE A 62 -13.48 2.22 6.21
N LEU A 63 -12.77 1.72 7.22
CA LEU A 63 -13.39 1.14 8.41
C LEU A 63 -14.15 2.20 9.22
N GLY A 64 -13.55 3.36 9.44
CA GLY A 64 -14.22 4.48 10.14
C GLY A 64 -15.47 4.97 9.41
N LYS A 65 -15.47 5.00 8.07
CA LYS A 65 -16.68 5.30 7.29
C LYS A 65 -17.79 4.27 7.53
N ARG A 66 -17.46 2.96 7.58
CA ARG A 66 -18.46 1.89 7.84
C ARG A 66 -19.10 2.01 9.21
N GLU A 67 -18.32 2.30 10.25
CA GLU A 67 -18.81 2.47 11.61
C GLU A 67 -19.69 3.72 11.78
N GLY A 68 -19.37 4.80 11.06
CA GLY A 68 -20.18 6.03 11.06
C GLY A 68 -21.52 5.93 10.31
N THR A 69 -21.66 4.99 9.37
CA THR A 69 -22.92 4.74 8.64
C THR A 69 -23.96 3.91 9.39
N PHE A 70 -23.66 3.43 10.61
CA PHE A 70 -24.57 2.60 11.41
C PHE A 70 -25.30 3.38 12.54
N LYS A 71 -25.42 4.70 12.41
CA LYS A 71 -26.23 5.55 13.29
C LYS A 71 -27.35 6.23 12.51
#